data_AF-A0A2K3N4N1-F1
#
_entry.id   AF-A0A2K3N4N1-F1
#
_cell.length_a   1.000
_cell.length_b   1.000
_cell.length_c   1.000
_cell.angle_alpha   90.00
_cell.angle_beta   90.00
_cell.angle_gamma   90.00
#
_symmetry.space_group_name_H-M   'P 1'
#
loop_
_entity.id
_entity.type
_entity.pdbx_description
1 polymer ?
#
loop_
_entity_poly.entity_id
_entity_poly.type
_entity_poly.pdbx_seq_one_letter_code
_entity_poly.pdbx_strand_id
1 'polypeptide(L)'
;MGSTKDLKWLCRLDQYAIAKFAESFEMIPRTLAENAGLNAMEIISSLYAEHASGNTKVGIDLEEGVCKDVTTTHVWDLHVTKLFALKYAADAACTVLRVDQIIMAKPAGGPGRREQPAGMDED
;
A
#
# COMPACT_ATOMS: atom_id res chain seq x y z
N MET A 1 20.68 3.12 20.52
CA MET A 1 21.20 1.75 20.68
C MET A 1 20.17 0.88 21.42
N GLY A 2 18.95 0.77 20.89
CA GLY A 2 17.82 0.14 21.56
C GLY A 2 17.42 -1.15 20.86
N SER A 3 17.67 -2.25 21.55
CA SER A 3 17.04 -3.57 21.44
C SER A 3 16.80 -4.22 20.07
N THR A 4 17.85 -4.77 19.48
CA THR A 4 17.74 -5.93 18.57
C THR A 4 17.73 -7.28 19.32
N LYS A 5 17.70 -7.27 20.66
CA LYS A 5 17.76 -8.48 21.50
C LYS A 5 16.39 -9.11 21.79
N ASP A 6 15.29 -8.37 21.63
CA ASP A 6 13.95 -8.87 21.97
C ASP A 6 13.29 -9.71 20.85
N LEU A 7 13.77 -9.60 19.61
CA LEU A 7 13.28 -10.41 18.47
C LEU A 7 13.71 -11.88 18.53
N LYS A 8 14.64 -12.24 19.42
CA LYS A 8 15.22 -13.59 19.54
C LYS A 8 14.23 -14.65 20.06
N TRP A 9 13.09 -14.23 20.60
CA TRP A 9 12.07 -15.13 21.18
C TRP A 9 10.86 -15.38 20.28
N LEU A 10 10.75 -14.73 19.12
CA LEU A 10 9.68 -14.96 18.17
C LEU A 10 9.97 -16.18 17.28
N CYS A 11 8.95 -17.00 16.98
CA CYS A 11 9.12 -18.16 16.12
C CYS A 11 9.64 -17.72 14.73
N ARG A 12 10.50 -18.53 14.10
CA ARG A 12 11.18 -18.17 12.83
C ARG A 12 10.21 -17.76 11.71
N LEU A 13 8.99 -18.29 11.71
CA LEU A 13 7.95 -17.97 10.73
C LEU A 13 7.38 -16.56 10.96
N ASP A 14 7.15 -16.18 12.20
CA ASP A 14 6.60 -14.86 12.56
C ASP A 14 7.62 -13.74 12.26
N GLN A 15 8.91 -14.01 12.44
CA GLN A 15 9.98 -13.08 12.06
C GLN A 15 9.93 -12.72 10.57
N TYR A 16 9.68 -13.70 9.70
CA TYR A 16 9.57 -13.47 8.27
C TYR A 16 8.32 -12.65 7.91
N ALA A 17 7.19 -12.96 8.54
CA ALA A 17 5.94 -12.23 8.34
C ALA A 17 6.09 -10.75 8.75
N ILE A 18 6.72 -10.48 9.89
CA ILE A 18 6.97 -9.11 10.37
C ILE A 18 7.92 -8.37 9.43
N ALA A 19 8.99 -9.01 8.96
CA ALA A 19 9.92 -8.40 8.02
C ALA A 19 9.23 -8.01 6.70
N LYS A 20 8.38 -8.89 6.16
CA LYS A 20 7.60 -8.61 4.94
C LYS A 20 6.53 -7.55 5.14
N PHE A 21 5.90 -7.49 6.31
CA PHE A 21 4.98 -6.41 6.64
C PHE A 21 5.71 -5.07 6.73
N ALA A 22 6.92 -5.02 7.31
CA ALA A 22 7.74 -3.83 7.34
C ALA A 22 8.16 -3.36 5.94
N GLU A 23 8.61 -4.28 5.08
CA GLU A 23 8.97 -4.01 3.67
C GLU A 23 7.77 -3.44 2.88
N SER A 24 6.53 -3.85 3.21
CA SER A 24 5.34 -3.34 2.52
C SER A 24 5.12 -1.83 2.69
N PHE A 25 5.64 -1.21 3.76
CA PHE A 25 5.56 0.24 3.96
C PHE A 25 6.40 1.03 2.96
N GLU A 26 7.41 0.42 2.33
CA GLU A 26 8.18 1.03 1.25
C GLU A 26 7.32 1.36 0.02
N MET A 27 6.13 0.76 -0.09
CA MET A 27 5.21 1.06 -1.19
C MET A 27 4.77 2.53 -1.18
N ILE A 28 4.57 3.14 0.00
CA ILE A 28 4.12 4.53 0.12
C ILE A 28 5.14 5.50 -0.51
N PRO A 29 6.43 5.53 -0.08
CA PRO A 29 7.43 6.39 -0.69
C PRO A 29 7.71 6.04 -2.15
N ARG A 30 7.64 4.76 -2.52
CA ARG A 30 7.78 4.31 -3.92
C ARG A 30 6.72 4.93 -4.82
N THR A 31 5.45 4.83 -4.44
CA THR A 31 4.34 5.39 -5.22
C THR A 31 4.43 6.91 -5.32
N LEU A 32 4.87 7.60 -4.25
CA LEU A 32 5.09 9.05 -4.31
C LEU A 32 6.20 9.43 -5.30
N ALA A 33 7.32 8.71 -5.28
CA ALA A 33 8.43 8.93 -6.20
C ALA A 33 8.03 8.63 -7.67
N GLU A 34 7.35 7.51 -7.91
CA GLU A 34 6.87 7.12 -9.24
C GLU A 34 5.88 8.16 -9.80
N ASN A 35 4.95 8.65 -8.98
CA ASN A 35 3.99 9.69 -9.39
C ASN A 35 4.68 11.02 -9.71
N ALA A 36 5.82 11.32 -9.10
CA ALA A 36 6.63 12.50 -9.38
C ALA A 36 7.62 12.29 -10.54
N GLY A 37 7.69 11.09 -11.13
CA GLY A 37 8.66 10.76 -12.19
C GLY A 37 10.10 10.63 -11.71
N LEU A 38 10.31 10.43 -10.41
CA LEU A 38 11.63 10.28 -9.78
C LEU A 38 12.04 8.80 -9.69
N ASN A 39 13.34 8.53 -9.54
CA ASN A 39 13.84 7.17 -9.34
C ASN A 39 13.54 6.69 -7.91
N ALA A 40 12.50 5.87 -7.77
CA ALA A 40 12.08 5.34 -6.48
C ALA A 40 13.16 4.53 -5.76
N MET A 41 14.04 3.81 -6.47
CA MET A 41 15.10 3.02 -5.83
C MET A 41 16.14 3.89 -5.13
N GLU A 42 16.55 4.99 -5.78
CA GLU A 42 17.54 5.92 -5.21
C GLU A 42 16.97 6.65 -4.00
N ILE A 43 15.71 7.06 -4.06
CA ILE A 43 15.03 7.75 -2.96
C ILE A 43 14.87 6.82 -1.75
N ILE A 44 14.42 5.58 -1.95
CA ILE A 44 14.25 4.63 -0.85
C ILE A 44 15.61 4.31 -0.19
N SER A 45 16.65 4.10 -0.99
CA SER A 45 18.01 3.86 -0.47
C SER A 45 18.52 5.04 0.38
N SER A 46 18.34 6.27 -0.12
CA SER A 46 18.74 7.49 0.58
C SER A 46 17.94 7.68 1.87
N LEU A 47 16.63 7.41 1.83
CA LEU A 47 15.74 7.47 2.99
C LEU A 47 16.19 6.48 4.08
N TYR A 48 16.56 5.26 3.69
CA TYR A 48 17.11 4.26 4.62
C TYR A 48 18.43 4.71 5.25
N ALA A 49 19.33 5.31 4.48
CA ALA A 49 20.60 5.81 5.00
C ALA A 49 20.40 6.91 6.05
N GLU A 50 19.50 7.86 5.78
CA GLU A 50 19.15 8.92 6.72
C GLU A 50 18.39 8.42 7.95
N HIS A 51 17.48 7.46 7.80
CA HIS A 51 16.78 6.87 8.95
C HIS A 51 17.73 6.01 9.80
N ALA A 52 18.72 5.34 9.18
CA ALA A 52 19.75 4.59 9.90
C ALA A 52 20.72 5.49 10.67
N SER A 53 20.94 6.73 10.22
CA SER A 53 21.74 7.74 10.93
C SER A 53 21.03 8.33 12.17
N GLY A 54 19.74 8.00 12.35
CA GLY A 54 18.94 8.41 13.51
C GLY A 54 17.96 9.56 13.22
N ASN A 55 17.90 10.04 11.98
CA ASN A 55 16.98 11.10 11.58
C ASN A 55 15.58 10.55 11.25
N THR A 56 14.74 10.38 12.26
CA THR A 56 13.36 9.86 12.08
C THR A 56 12.39 10.83 11.40
N LYS A 57 12.79 12.09 11.25
CA LYS A 57 11.96 13.16 10.66
C LYS A 57 12.27 13.41 9.18
N VAL A 58 13.08 12.58 8.55
CA VAL A 58 13.37 12.73 7.13
C VAL A 58 12.22 12.15 6.31
N GLY A 59 11.73 12.93 5.36
CA GLY A 59 10.76 12.55 4.35
C GLY A 59 11.29 12.83 2.94
N ILE A 60 10.42 12.69 1.96
CA ILE A 60 10.75 12.87 0.54
C ILE A 60 10.23 14.24 0.09
N ASP A 61 11.12 15.05 -0.48
CA ASP A 61 10.77 16.27 -1.20
C ASP A 61 10.58 15.93 -2.69
N LEU A 62 9.37 16.15 -3.21
CA LEU A 62 9.03 15.81 -4.59
C LEU A 62 9.49 16.89 -5.59
N GLU A 63 9.75 18.12 -5.14
CA GLU A 63 10.17 19.21 -6.04
C GLU A 63 11.65 19.09 -6.41
N GLU A 64 12.49 18.85 -5.41
CA GLU A 64 13.93 18.69 -5.61
C GLU A 64 14.37 17.22 -5.77
N GLY A 65 13.48 16.27 -5.46
CA GLY A 65 13.75 14.84 -5.56
C GLY A 65 14.76 14.32 -4.53
N VAL A 66 14.91 15.01 -3.40
CA VAL A 66 15.87 14.69 -2.33
C VAL A 66 15.16 14.38 -1.01
N CYS A 67 15.86 13.69 -0.11
CA CYS A 67 15.38 13.46 1.25
C CYS A 67 15.65 14.69 2.12
N LYS A 68 14.62 15.22 2.78
CA LYS A 68 14.71 16.42 3.66
C LYS A 68 13.88 16.24 4.94
N ASP A 69 14.18 17.03 5.95
CA ASP A 69 13.39 17.05 7.19
C ASP A 69 11.99 17.62 6.93
N VAL A 70 10.95 16.80 7.10
CA VAL A 70 9.55 17.20 6.90
C VAL A 70 9.11 18.31 7.85
N THR A 71 9.83 18.53 8.96
CA THR A 71 9.60 19.67 9.87
C THR A 71 9.82 21.00 9.15
N THR A 72 10.84 21.07 8.29
CA THR A 72 11.19 22.29 7.53
C THR A 72 10.26 22.51 6.35
N THR A 73 9.77 21.43 5.75
CA THR A 73 8.82 21.48 4.62
C THR A 73 7.37 21.69 5.08
N HIS A 74 7.11 21.69 6.40
CA HIS A 74 5.77 21.83 7.00
C HIS A 74 4.72 20.82 6.51
N VAL A 75 5.15 19.64 6.06
CA VAL A 75 4.25 18.57 5.61
C VAL A 75 3.91 17.67 6.80
N TRP A 76 2.71 17.85 7.35
CA TRP A 76 2.21 17.08 8.48
C TRP A 76 0.92 16.36 8.16
N ASP A 77 0.83 15.10 8.57
CA ASP A 77 -0.37 14.28 8.46
C ASP A 77 -1.10 14.18 9.80
N LEU A 78 -2.43 13.99 9.74
CA LEU A 78 -3.22 13.73 10.94
C LEU A 78 -2.94 12.32 11.47
N HIS A 79 -2.46 12.24 12.71
CA HIS A 79 -2.15 10.97 13.39
C HIS A 79 -3.33 9.99 13.37
N VAL A 80 -4.52 10.48 13.69
CA VAL A 80 -5.75 9.67 13.75
C VAL A 80 -6.04 9.01 12.40
N THR A 81 -5.92 9.76 11.30
CA THR A 81 -6.15 9.24 9.95
C THR A 81 -5.15 8.14 9.60
N LYS A 82 -3.85 8.34 9.88
CA LYS A 82 -2.83 7.31 9.61
C LYS A 82 -3.04 6.05 10.45
N LEU A 83 -3.40 6.19 11.72
CA LEU A 83 -3.66 5.06 12.61
C LEU A 83 -4.81 4.19 12.08
N PHE A 84 -5.94 4.81 11.74
CA PHE A 84 -7.09 4.08 11.21
C PHE A 84 -6.85 3.53 9.80
N ALA A 85 -6.14 4.27 8.95
CA ALA A 85 -5.78 3.80 7.61
C ALA A 85 -4.98 2.49 7.68
N LEU A 86 -3.96 2.40 8.54
CA LEU A 86 -3.16 1.19 8.71
C LEU A 86 -3.97 0.04 9.31
N LYS A 87 -4.82 0.33 10.31
CA LYS A 87 -5.68 -0.68 10.92
C LYS A 87 -6.65 -1.29 9.91
N TYR A 88 -7.36 -0.45 9.15
CA TYR A 88 -8.33 -0.93 8.16
C TYR A 88 -7.65 -1.62 6.98
N ALA A 89 -6.50 -1.13 6.51
CA ALA A 89 -5.74 -1.78 5.46
C ALA A 89 -5.30 -3.20 5.85
N ALA A 90 -4.77 -3.36 7.08
CA ALA A 90 -4.40 -4.67 7.61
C ALA A 90 -5.62 -5.59 7.78
N ASP A 91 -6.71 -5.10 8.37
CA ASP A 91 -7.94 -5.89 8.56
C ASP A 91 -8.55 -6.35 7.23
N ALA A 92 -8.55 -5.47 6.22
CA ALA A 92 -9.02 -5.80 4.87
C ALA A 92 -8.13 -6.85 4.21
N ALA A 93 -6.80 -6.68 4.25
CA ALA A 93 -5.85 -7.64 3.69
C ALA A 93 -5.99 -9.02 4.36
N CYS A 94 -6.06 -9.06 5.71
CA CYS A 94 -6.29 -10.30 6.44
C CYS A 94 -7.64 -10.95 6.10
N THR A 95 -8.68 -10.17 5.79
CA THR A 95 -9.98 -10.71 5.39
C THR A 95 -9.89 -11.37 4.02
N VAL A 96 -9.24 -10.72 3.06
CA VAL A 96 -9.03 -11.27 1.71
C VAL A 96 -8.15 -12.53 1.74
N LEU A 97 -7.03 -12.50 2.47
CA LEU A 97 -6.09 -13.62 2.57
C LEU A 97 -6.67 -14.84 3.30
N ARG A 98 -7.73 -14.66 4.10
CA ARG A 98 -8.42 -15.77 4.79
C ARG A 98 -9.39 -16.53 3.90
N VAL A 99 -9.76 -16.01 2.73
CA VAL A 99 -10.66 -16.69 1.80
C VAL A 99 -9.89 -17.76 1.05
N ASP A 100 -10.18 -19.03 1.32
CA ASP A 100 -9.53 -20.16 0.64
C ASP A 100 -10.16 -20.49 -0.72
N GLN A 101 -11.50 -20.38 -0.83
CA GLN A 101 -12.23 -20.74 -2.05
C GLN A 101 -13.35 -19.75 -2.36
N ILE A 102 -13.57 -19.47 -3.64
CA ILE A 102 -14.65 -18.63 -4.15
C ILE A 102 -15.53 -19.47 -5.07
N ILE A 103 -16.82 -19.58 -4.73
CA ILE A 103 -17.83 -20.19 -5.60
C ILE A 103 -18.68 -19.07 -6.18
N MET A 104 -18.51 -18.81 -7.48
CA MET A 104 -19.24 -17.77 -8.19
C MET A 104 -20.62 -18.30 -8.61
N ALA A 105 -21.68 -17.58 -8.23
CA ALA A 105 -23.00 -17.84 -8.79
C ALA A 105 -23.00 -17.53 -10.29
N LYS A 106 -23.78 -18.29 -11.07
CA LYS A 106 -24.03 -17.93 -12.47
C LYS A 106 -24.60 -16.50 -12.50
N PRO A 107 -24.12 -15.63 -13.40
CA PRO A 107 -24.76 -14.33 -13.61
C PRO A 107 -26.25 -14.58 -13.81
N ALA A 108 -27.09 -13.92 -13.03
CA ALA A 108 -28.53 -14.00 -13.22
C ALA A 108 -28.79 -13.56 -14.67
N GLY A 109 -29.15 -14.52 -15.52
CA GLY A 109 -29.57 -14.24 -16.88
C GLY A 109 -30.79 -13.35 -16.79
N GLY A 110 -30.57 -12.03 -16.88
CA GLY A 110 -31.65 -11.08 -17.09
C GLY A 110 -32.43 -11.50 -18.32
N PRO A 111 -33.73 -11.19 -18.41
CA PRO A 111 -34.56 -11.60 -19.53
C PRO A 111 -33.84 -11.23 -20.83
N GLY A 112 -33.57 -12.25 -21.65
CA GLY A 112 -32.89 -12.09 -22.93
C GLY A 112 -33.55 -10.97 -23.72
N ARG A 113 -32.73 -10.11 -24.35
CA ARG A 113 -33.20 -9.06 -25.25
C ARG A 113 -34.28 -9.67 -26.15
N ARG A 114 -35.54 -9.24 -26.00
CA ARG A 114 -36.61 -9.64 -26.92
C ARG A 114 -36.12 -9.30 -28.31
N GLU A 115 -35.85 -10.30 -29.13
CA GLU A 115 -35.67 -10.10 -30.55
C GLU A 115 -36.95 -9.42 -31.05
N GLN A 116 -36.82 -8.18 -31.51
CA GLN A 116 -37.90 -7.53 -32.23
C GLN A 116 -38.15 -8.40 -33.47
N PRO A 117 -39.39 -8.84 -33.74
CA PRO A 117 -39.66 -9.56 -34.96
C PRO A 117 -39.27 -8.67 -36.15
N ALA A 118 -38.28 -9.12 -36.90
CA ALA A 118 -38.01 -8.63 -38.23
C ALA A 118 -39.17 -9.07 -39.13
N GLY A 119 -39.87 -8.11 -39.74
CA GLY A 119 -40.94 -8.39 -40.69
C GLY A 119 -42.20 -7.59 -40.39
N MET A 120 -42.21 -6.34 -40.83
CA MET A 120 -43.44 -5.71 -41.30
C MET A 120 -43.09 -5.10 -42.66
N ASP A 121 -42.94 -5.99 -43.64
CA ASP A 121 -42.88 -5.61 -45.05
C ASP A 121 -44.31 -5.33 -45.56
N GLU A 122 -44.38 -4.33 -46.44
CA GLU A 122 -45.41 -4.03 -47.45
C GLU A 122 -46.74 -3.39 -47.01
N ASP A 123 -46.84 -2.06 -47.22
CA ASP A 123 -47.78 -1.43 -48.17
C ASP A 123 -47.22 -0.07 -48.65
#